data_AF-A0A1V8ULQ3-F1
#
_entry.id   AF-A0A1V8ULQ3-F1
#
_cell.length_a   1.000
_cell.length_b   1.000
_cell.length_c   1.000
_cell.angle_alpha   90.00
_cell.angle_beta   90.00
_cell.angle_gamma   90.00
#
_symmetry.space_group_name_H-M   'P 1'
#
loop_
_entity.id
_entity.type
_entity.pdbx_description
1 polymer ?
#
loop_
_entity_poly.entity_id
_entity_poly.type
_entity_poly.pdbx_seq_one_letter_code
_entity_poly.pdbx_strand_id
1 'polypeptide(L)'
;MPLPTYGAAPLAKTFMLVRILSLIAMVTIIGLTANFVSQIVSTNIEPPKEIVGTLSVTSLAALYTLLSLPFFCAQGSLTLLVLTAIDALLLLAFTIISVLLGRPLSYMNCMAIGSASEAASAQNAYEFTTALMGNVRAGATGIGGLAGTTRVNCFETKAIWGCCVGCAVLFATSCIVLPVLWWKARRAGRASEKGGA
;
A
#
# COMPACT_ATOMS: atom_id res chain seq x y z
N MET A 1 -15.73 -17.87 15.58
CA MET A 1 -17.00 -17.75 14.81
C MET A 1 -16.83 -18.50 13.50
N PRO A 2 -17.82 -19.28 13.04
CA PRO A 2 -17.75 -19.96 11.76
C PRO A 2 -17.65 -18.94 10.60
N LEU A 3 -16.76 -19.20 9.65
CA LEU A 3 -16.55 -18.33 8.48
C LEU A 3 -17.79 -18.36 7.57
N PRO A 4 -18.37 -17.21 7.21
CA PRO A 4 -19.51 -17.17 6.30
C PRO A 4 -19.08 -17.62 4.90
N THR A 5 -19.78 -18.61 4.35
CA THR A 5 -19.41 -19.24 3.08
C THR A 5 -20.00 -18.57 1.85
N TYR A 6 -21.06 -17.76 1.99
CA TYR A 6 -21.74 -17.03 0.89
C TYR A 6 -21.96 -17.86 -0.40
N GLY A 7 -22.25 -19.16 -0.27
CA GLY A 7 -22.40 -20.08 -1.40
C GLY A 7 -21.12 -20.43 -2.17
N ALA A 8 -19.95 -19.97 -1.71
CA ALA A 8 -18.62 -20.29 -2.26
C ALA A 8 -17.54 -20.26 -1.17
N ALA A 9 -17.45 -21.35 -0.39
CA ALA A 9 -16.48 -21.52 0.69
C ALA A 9 -15.00 -21.23 0.34
N PRO A 10 -14.45 -21.61 -0.85
CA PRO A 10 -13.06 -21.30 -1.16
C PRO A 10 -12.81 -19.81 -1.37
N LEU A 11 -13.76 -19.07 -1.96
CA LEU A 11 -13.62 -17.63 -2.20
C LEU A 11 -13.70 -16.81 -0.90
N ALA A 12 -14.52 -17.24 0.05
CA ALA A 12 -14.56 -16.60 1.37
C ALA A 12 -13.24 -16.76 2.13
N LYS A 13 -12.59 -17.93 2.01
CA LYS A 13 -11.28 -18.18 2.61
C LYS A 13 -10.16 -17.38 1.95
N THR A 14 -10.16 -17.25 0.61
CA THR A 14 -9.17 -16.44 -0.09
C THR A 14 -9.30 -14.96 0.28
N PHE A 15 -10.52 -14.43 0.41
CA PHE A 15 -10.75 -13.07 0.89
C PHE A 15 -10.13 -12.83 2.28
N MET A 16 -10.37 -13.73 3.23
CA MET A 16 -9.78 -13.65 4.57
C MET A 16 -8.25 -13.71 4.55
N LEU A 17 -7.67 -14.60 3.74
CA LEU A 17 -6.22 -14.71 3.58
C LEU A 17 -5.63 -13.41 3.03
N VAL A 18 -6.23 -12.86 1.98
CA VAL A 18 -5.81 -11.59 1.37
C VAL A 18 -5.86 -10.44 2.39
N ARG A 19 -6.90 -10.41 3.24
CA ARG A 19 -7.02 -9.41 4.30
C ARG A 19 -5.92 -9.51 5.35
N ILE A 20 -5.62 -10.71 5.82
CA ILE A 20 -4.53 -10.94 6.78
C ILE A 20 -3.19 -10.53 6.16
N LEU A 21 -2.95 -10.92 4.90
CA LEU A 21 -1.71 -10.56 4.21
C LEU A 21 -1.58 -9.05 4.00
N SER A 22 -2.69 -8.37 3.70
CA SER A 22 -2.71 -6.91 3.56
C SER A 22 -2.43 -6.19 4.89
N LEU A 23 -2.94 -6.70 6.02
CA LEU A 23 -2.61 -6.17 7.34
C LEU A 23 -1.12 -6.29 7.65
N ILE A 24 -0.53 -7.46 7.39
CA ILE A 24 0.91 -7.68 7.59
C ILE A 24 1.72 -6.70 6.74
N ALA A 25 1.37 -6.53 5.46
CA ALA A 25 2.04 -5.59 4.57
C ALA A 25 1.95 -4.14 5.06
N MET A 26 0.77 -3.70 5.55
CA MET A 26 0.63 -2.35 6.09
C MET A 26 1.44 -2.14 7.38
N VAL A 27 1.46 -3.14 8.27
CA VAL A 27 2.29 -3.08 9.49
C VAL A 27 3.77 -2.99 9.14
N THR A 28 4.23 -3.72 8.12
CA THR A 28 5.62 -3.59 7.65
C THR A 28 5.93 -2.21 7.09
N ILE A 29 5.01 -1.58 6.36
CA ILE A 29 5.19 -0.21 5.86
C ILE A 29 5.30 0.78 7.04
N ILE A 30 4.43 0.66 8.04
CA ILE A 30 4.46 1.50 9.24
C ILE A 30 5.78 1.31 10.01
N GLY A 31 6.25 0.07 10.15
CA GLY A 31 7.52 -0.23 10.80
C GLY A 31 8.73 0.36 10.07
N LEU A 32 8.82 0.20 8.75
CA LEU A 32 9.91 0.76 7.95
C LEU A 32 9.90 2.29 7.93
N THR A 33 8.71 2.91 7.95
CA THR A 33 8.59 4.37 7.97
C THR A 33 8.95 4.99 9.33
N ALA A 34 8.89 4.24 10.43
CA ALA A 34 9.28 4.75 11.76
C ALA A 34 10.75 5.20 11.82
N ASN A 35 11.65 4.49 11.12
CA ASN A 35 13.07 4.88 11.03
C ASN A 35 13.23 6.22 10.29
N PHE A 36 12.50 6.43 9.20
CA PHE A 36 12.47 7.70 8.48
C PHE A 36 11.94 8.85 9.35
N VAL A 37 10.88 8.62 10.12
CA VAL A 37 10.35 9.64 11.03
C VAL A 37 11.40 10.03 12.08
N SER A 38 12.12 9.06 12.65
CA SER A 38 13.21 9.34 13.60
C SER A 38 14.32 10.20 12.98
N GLN A 39 14.70 9.91 11.73
CA GLN A 39 15.71 10.69 11.00
C GLN A 39 15.23 12.11 10.63
N ILE A 40 13.97 12.28 10.27
CA ILE A 40 13.38 13.60 9.99
C ILE A 40 13.38 14.46 11.25
N VAL A 41 12.97 13.88 12.40
CA VAL A 41 12.94 14.59 13.68
C VAL A 41 14.35 14.97 14.14
N SER A 42 15.35 14.09 13.98
CA SER A 42 16.72 14.38 14.39
C SER A 42 17.42 15.43 13.52
N THR A 43 17.02 15.56 12.26
CA THR A 43 17.65 16.49 11.31
C THR A 43 16.97 17.87 11.23
N ASN A 44 15.83 18.08 11.90
CA ASN A 44 15.03 19.32 11.84
C ASN A 44 14.70 19.79 10.41
N ILE A 45 14.58 18.85 9.47
CA ILE A 45 14.19 19.13 8.08
C ILE A 45 12.69 18.86 7.92
N GLU A 46 12.01 19.69 7.14
CA GLU A 46 10.59 19.53 6.86
C GLU A 46 10.31 18.21 6.12
N PRO A 47 9.36 17.38 6.61
CA PRO A 47 9.11 16.05 6.06
C PRO A 47 8.64 16.12 4.60
N PRO A 48 9.09 15.20 3.73
CA PRO A 48 8.58 15.10 2.37
C PRO A 48 7.08 14.82 2.38
N LYS A 49 6.32 15.57 1.60
CA LYS A 49 4.85 15.47 1.52
C LYS A 49 4.39 14.07 1.11
N GLU A 50 5.20 13.37 0.32
CA GLU A 50 4.93 12.03 -0.19
C GLU A 50 5.03 10.97 0.93
N ILE A 51 5.95 11.12 1.89
CA ILE A 51 6.07 10.20 3.04
C ILE A 51 4.86 10.37 3.95
N VAL A 52 4.51 11.62 4.27
CA VAL A 52 3.35 11.94 5.12
C VAL A 52 2.06 11.43 4.47
N GLY A 53 1.90 11.65 3.16
CA GLY A 53 0.77 11.13 2.39
C GLY A 53 0.69 9.61 2.45
N THR A 54 1.80 8.91 2.24
CA THR A 54 1.84 7.44 2.29
C THR A 54 1.48 6.91 3.68
N LEU A 55 2.10 7.46 4.74
CA LEU A 55 1.81 7.07 6.13
C LEU A 55 0.34 7.28 6.52
N SER A 56 -0.24 8.41 6.13
CA SER A 56 -1.66 8.73 6.41
C SER A 56 -2.62 7.76 5.71
N VAL A 57 -2.38 7.46 4.43
CA VAL A 57 -3.21 6.52 3.67
C VAL A 57 -3.03 5.09 4.20
N THR A 58 -1.80 4.65 4.46
CA THR A 58 -1.49 3.33 5.01
C THR A 58 -2.13 3.10 6.38
N SER A 59 -2.11 4.10 7.27
CA SER A 59 -2.72 3.99 8.61
C SER A 59 -4.26 3.92 8.54
N LEU A 60 -4.91 4.74 7.72
CA LEU A 60 -6.35 4.66 7.48
C LEU A 60 -6.74 3.33 6.83
N ALA A 61 -5.96 2.87 5.85
CA ALA A 61 -6.18 1.58 5.20
C ALA A 61 -6.02 0.41 6.17
N ALA A 62 -5.05 0.47 7.10
CA ALA A 62 -4.86 -0.54 8.13
C ALA A 62 -6.07 -0.63 9.07
N LEU A 63 -6.56 0.51 9.58
CA LEU A 63 -7.76 0.59 10.42
C LEU A 63 -8.99 0.03 9.68
N TYR A 64 -9.21 0.45 8.44
CA TYR A 64 -10.31 -0.07 7.62
C TYR A 64 -10.20 -1.59 7.42
N THR A 65 -9.01 -2.11 7.13
CA THR A 65 -8.78 -3.54 6.91
C THR A 65 -9.08 -4.34 8.18
N LEU A 66 -8.76 -3.79 9.35
CA LEU A 66 -9.06 -4.41 10.64
C LEU A 66 -10.57 -4.43 10.93
N LEU A 67 -11.28 -3.33 10.63
CA LEU A 67 -12.74 -3.25 10.76
C LEU A 67 -13.47 -4.13 9.73
N SER A 68 -12.88 -4.37 8.55
CA SER A 68 -13.51 -5.17 7.51
C SER A 68 -13.74 -6.64 7.91
N LEU A 69 -12.94 -7.18 8.85
CA LEU A 69 -13.05 -8.56 9.34
C LEU A 69 -14.37 -8.84 10.08
N PRO A 70 -14.74 -8.10 11.14
CA PRO A 70 -16.04 -8.28 11.79
C PRO A 70 -17.20 -7.91 10.86
N PHE A 71 -17.05 -6.89 10.01
CA PHE A 71 -18.09 -6.52 9.04
C PHE A 71 -18.38 -7.66 8.03
N PHE A 72 -17.36 -8.38 7.57
CA PHE A 72 -17.53 -9.54 6.69
C PHE A 72 -18.25 -10.70 7.39
N CYS A 73 -18.02 -10.89 8.69
CA CYS A 73 -18.68 -11.90 9.51
C CYS A 73 -20.16 -11.60 9.78
N ALA A 74 -20.61 -10.34 9.68
CA ALA A 74 -21.99 -9.92 9.98
C ALA A 74 -23.04 -10.31 8.90
N GLN A 75 -22.69 -11.10 7.89
CA GLN A 75 -23.60 -11.70 6.88
C GLN A 75 -24.52 -10.72 6.11
N GLY A 76 -24.18 -9.42 6.05
CA GLY A 76 -24.93 -8.42 5.28
C GLY A 76 -24.56 -8.41 3.79
N SER A 77 -25.52 -8.69 2.90
CA SER A 77 -25.29 -8.63 1.45
C SER A 77 -25.01 -7.20 0.94
N LEU A 78 -25.50 -6.17 1.62
CA LEU A 78 -25.16 -4.77 1.33
C LEU A 78 -23.72 -4.43 1.76
N THR A 79 -23.25 -5.01 2.87
CA THR A 79 -21.90 -4.80 3.40
C THR A 79 -20.83 -5.23 2.40
N LEU A 80 -21.06 -6.31 1.65
CA LEU A 80 -20.15 -6.76 0.59
C LEU A 80 -19.96 -5.71 -0.51
N LEU A 81 -21.03 -4.99 -0.89
CA LEU A 81 -20.96 -3.96 -1.93
C LEU A 81 -20.22 -2.70 -1.42
N VAL A 82 -20.51 -2.26 -0.20
CA VAL A 82 -19.81 -1.13 0.41
C VAL A 82 -18.31 -1.42 0.53
N LEU A 83 -17.97 -2.66 0.91
CA LEU A 83 -16.59 -3.10 1.03
C LEU A 83 -15.87 -3.09 -0.33
N THR A 84 -16.55 -3.47 -1.42
CA THR A 84 -15.97 -3.38 -2.77
C THR A 84 -15.66 -1.95 -3.18
N ALA A 85 -16.53 -1.01 -2.85
CA ALA A 85 -16.35 0.39 -3.23
C ALA A 85 -15.14 1.00 -2.50
N ILE A 86 -14.99 0.72 -1.20
CA ILE A 86 -13.85 1.20 -0.41
C ILE A 86 -12.56 0.50 -0.85
N ASP A 87 -12.60 -0.81 -1.16
CA ASP A 87 -11.43 -1.53 -1.67
C ASP A 87 -10.95 -0.99 -3.02
N ALA A 88 -11.87 -0.60 -3.90
CA ALA A 88 -11.54 0.03 -5.17
C ALA A 88 -10.89 1.40 -4.99
N LEU A 89 -11.39 2.19 -4.02
CA LEU A 89 -10.80 3.49 -3.68
C LEU A 89 -9.38 3.33 -3.11
N LEU A 90 -9.17 2.35 -2.23
CA LEU A 90 -7.85 2.04 -1.69
C LEU A 90 -6.89 1.49 -2.74
N LEU A 91 -7.36 0.64 -3.66
CA LEU A 91 -6.57 0.17 -4.80
C LEU A 91 -6.05 1.34 -5.64
N LEU A 92 -6.91 2.32 -5.93
CA LEU A 92 -6.54 3.50 -6.69
C LEU A 92 -5.51 4.33 -5.92
N ALA A 93 -5.71 4.53 -4.61
CA ALA A 93 -4.76 5.25 -3.76
C ALA A 93 -3.37 4.58 -3.74
N PHE A 94 -3.30 3.26 -3.51
CA PHE A 94 -2.02 2.53 -3.50
C PHE A 94 -1.35 2.47 -4.87
N THR A 95 -2.13 2.45 -5.96
CA THR A 95 -1.58 2.50 -7.31
C THR A 95 -0.95 3.87 -7.60
N ILE A 96 -1.60 4.97 -7.22
CA ILE A 96 -1.04 6.32 -7.35
C ILE A 96 0.26 6.44 -6.53
N ILE A 97 0.24 6.03 -5.26
CA ILE A 97 1.43 6.06 -4.39
C ILE A 97 2.56 5.23 -5.01
N SER A 98 2.26 4.03 -5.53
CA SER A 98 3.25 3.17 -6.17
C SER A 98 3.89 3.82 -7.41
N VAL A 99 3.11 4.53 -8.23
CA VAL A 99 3.62 5.24 -9.40
C VAL A 99 4.46 6.45 -8.99
N LEU A 100 4.03 7.22 -7.99
CA LEU A 100 4.76 8.38 -7.49
C LEU A 100 6.12 7.98 -6.88
N LEU A 101 6.15 6.91 -6.08
CA LEU A 101 7.37 6.38 -5.48
C LEU A 101 8.25 5.60 -6.48
N GLY A 102 7.65 4.98 -7.51
CA GLY A 102 8.38 4.18 -8.49
C GLY A 102 9.28 4.98 -9.41
N ARG A 103 8.88 6.21 -9.78
CA ARG A 103 9.65 7.10 -10.67
C ARG A 103 11.08 7.37 -10.17
N PRO A 104 11.31 7.83 -8.92
CA PRO A 104 12.66 8.08 -8.41
C PRO A 104 13.42 6.78 -8.10
N LEU A 105 12.73 5.69 -7.72
CA LEU A 105 13.38 4.44 -7.28
C LEU A 105 13.88 3.57 -8.43
N SER A 106 13.26 3.67 -9.61
CA SER A 106 13.65 2.87 -10.78
C SER A 106 15.09 3.14 -11.25
N TYR A 107 15.66 4.29 -10.89
CA TYR A 107 17.01 4.71 -11.28
C TYR A 107 18.06 4.53 -10.17
N MET A 108 17.66 4.04 -8.98
CA MET A 108 18.54 3.93 -7.81
C MET A 108 19.20 2.56 -7.71
N ASN A 109 20.53 2.54 -7.62
CA ASN A 109 21.32 1.33 -7.43
C ASN A 109 21.89 1.27 -6.01
N CYS A 110 21.15 0.67 -5.07
CA CYS A 110 21.52 0.65 -3.64
C CYS A 110 22.87 -0.02 -3.35
N MET A 111 23.41 -0.83 -4.28
CA MET A 111 24.74 -1.44 -4.09
C MET A 111 25.88 -0.43 -4.22
N ALA A 112 25.72 0.65 -4.99
CA ALA A 112 26.75 1.67 -5.23
C ALA A 112 26.95 2.65 -4.06
N ILE A 113 26.02 2.67 -3.09
CA ILE A 113 25.99 3.62 -1.97
C ILE A 113 27.05 3.31 -0.88
N GLY A 114 27.74 2.16 -0.97
CA GLY A 114 28.78 1.75 0.00
C GLY A 114 30.23 1.82 -0.48
N SER A 115 30.48 2.13 -1.76
CA SER A 115 31.83 2.20 -2.35
C SER A 115 32.27 3.62 -2.69
N ALA A 116 31.49 4.62 -2.29
CA ALA A 116 31.65 6.01 -2.71
C ALA A 116 31.82 6.94 -1.50
N SER A 117 32.93 6.78 -0.78
CA SER A 117 33.63 7.96 -0.29
C SER A 117 34.20 8.70 -1.51
N GLU A 118 33.55 9.82 -1.86
CA GLU A 118 34.13 11.01 -2.50
C GLU A 118 34.05 11.29 -4.03
N ALA A 119 33.47 10.49 -4.93
CA ALA A 119 33.36 10.97 -6.33
C ALA A 119 32.18 10.45 -7.19
N ALA A 120 31.72 9.22 -7.00
CA ALA A 120 30.72 8.62 -7.91
C ALA A 120 29.25 8.88 -7.53
N SER A 121 29.00 9.47 -6.35
CA SER A 121 27.69 9.98 -5.95
C SER A 121 27.35 11.31 -6.64
N ALA A 122 28.33 12.00 -7.23
CA ALA A 122 28.17 13.32 -7.83
C ALA A 122 27.93 13.30 -9.36
N GLN A 123 27.61 12.16 -9.97
CA GLN A 123 27.21 12.13 -11.39
C GLN A 123 25.78 11.63 -11.57
N ASN A 124 25.41 10.50 -10.96
CA ASN A 124 24.03 10.01 -11.04
C ASN A 124 23.08 10.64 -10.01
N ALA A 125 23.58 10.98 -8.81
CA ALA A 125 22.84 11.85 -7.90
C ALA A 125 22.93 13.32 -8.33
N TYR A 126 23.91 13.72 -9.17
CA TYR A 126 23.99 15.09 -9.72
C TYR A 126 23.05 15.31 -10.90
N GLU A 127 22.79 14.32 -11.75
CA GLU A 127 21.74 14.40 -12.78
C GLU A 127 20.33 14.35 -12.15
N PHE A 128 20.14 13.53 -11.11
CA PHE A 128 18.90 13.53 -10.33
C PHE A 128 18.74 14.82 -9.49
N THR A 129 19.80 15.31 -8.85
CA THR A 129 19.75 16.60 -8.12
C THR A 129 19.78 17.80 -9.04
N THR A 130 20.21 17.76 -10.30
CA THR A 130 20.02 18.88 -11.24
C THR A 130 18.61 18.90 -11.84
N ALA A 131 18.03 17.73 -12.15
CA ALA A 131 16.61 17.62 -12.49
C ALA A 131 15.69 17.98 -11.31
N LEU A 132 16.12 17.69 -10.07
CA LEU A 132 15.45 18.13 -8.86
C LEU A 132 15.78 19.59 -8.53
N MET A 133 17.01 20.09 -8.74
CA MET A 133 17.43 21.47 -8.44
C MET A 133 16.79 22.51 -9.35
N GLY A 134 16.37 22.11 -10.56
CA GLY A 134 15.46 22.91 -11.39
C GLY A 134 14.12 23.20 -10.69
N ASN A 135 13.66 22.30 -9.81
CA ASN A 135 12.44 22.45 -8.99
C ASN A 135 12.72 22.84 -7.52
N VAL A 136 13.93 22.62 -6.98
CA VAL A 136 14.32 22.94 -5.59
C VAL A 136 14.50 24.43 -5.36
N ARG A 137 14.71 25.25 -6.42
CA ARG A 137 14.58 26.72 -6.30
C ARG A 137 13.17 27.18 -5.89
N ALA A 138 12.19 26.27 -5.81
CA ALA A 138 10.84 26.52 -5.31
C ALA A 138 10.46 25.69 -4.05
N GLY A 139 11.42 25.16 -3.27
CA GLY A 139 11.15 24.65 -1.91
C GLY A 139 10.59 23.22 -1.81
N ALA A 140 11.25 22.23 -2.44
CA ALA A 140 10.85 20.82 -2.38
C ALA A 140 11.95 19.90 -1.80
N THR A 141 11.80 19.53 -0.52
CA THR A 141 12.58 18.51 0.22
C THR A 141 12.12 17.10 -0.16
N GLY A 142 12.45 16.64 -1.38
CA GLY A 142 11.95 15.37 -1.92
C GLY A 142 12.57 14.10 -1.30
N ILE A 143 11.81 12.99 -1.31
CA ILE A 143 12.18 11.64 -0.82
C ILE A 143 13.55 11.16 -1.31
N GLY A 144 13.97 11.53 -2.53
CA GLY A 144 15.25 11.09 -3.10
C GLY A 144 16.48 11.57 -2.33
N GLY A 145 16.39 12.72 -1.63
CA GLY A 145 17.49 13.22 -0.78
C GLY A 145 17.66 12.41 0.52
N LEU A 146 16.56 11.97 1.12
CA LEU A 146 16.53 11.16 2.35
C LEU A 146 16.80 9.66 2.10
N ALA A 147 16.36 9.14 0.96
CA ALA A 147 16.56 7.75 0.57
C ALA A 147 17.99 7.45 0.07
N GLY A 148 18.74 8.48 -0.36
CA GLY A 148 20.10 8.35 -0.89
C GLY A 148 21.23 8.55 0.13
N THR A 149 20.92 8.88 1.39
CA THR A 149 21.95 9.19 2.41
C THR A 149 22.72 7.97 2.90
N THR A 150 22.07 6.82 2.98
CA THR A 150 22.69 5.57 3.45
C THR A 150 22.20 4.37 2.65
N ARG A 151 23.00 3.30 2.61
CA ARG A 151 22.63 2.04 1.95
C ARG A 151 21.35 1.44 2.55
N VAL A 152 21.19 1.59 3.86
CA VAL A 152 20.03 1.09 4.62
C VAL A 152 18.76 1.82 4.19
N ASN A 153 18.77 3.15 4.17
CA ASN A 153 17.62 3.95 3.75
C ASN A 153 17.18 3.65 2.30
N CYS A 154 18.13 3.34 1.40
CA CYS A 154 17.81 2.95 0.03
C CYS A 154 17.03 1.64 -0.03
N PHE A 155 17.47 0.62 0.70
CA PHE A 155 16.76 -0.67 0.77
C PHE A 155 15.41 -0.55 1.48
N GLU A 156 15.31 0.25 2.54
CA GLU A 156 14.04 0.51 3.25
C GLU A 156 13.02 1.19 2.32
N THR A 157 13.42 2.22 1.56
CA THR A 157 12.52 2.91 0.63
C THR A 157 12.07 1.98 -0.50
N LYS A 158 12.97 1.13 -1.00
CA LYS A 158 12.65 0.12 -2.02
C LYS A 158 11.69 -0.94 -1.48
N ALA A 159 11.85 -1.35 -0.22
CA ALA A 159 10.93 -2.25 0.45
C ALA A 159 9.55 -1.61 0.65
N ILE A 160 9.46 -0.35 1.07
CA ILE A 160 8.20 0.39 1.19
C ILE A 160 7.46 0.44 -0.15
N TRP A 161 8.16 0.76 -1.24
CA TRP A 161 7.58 0.75 -2.59
C TRP A 161 7.06 -0.64 -2.99
N GLY A 162 7.87 -1.69 -2.79
CA GLY A 162 7.46 -3.07 -3.06
C GLY A 162 6.24 -3.51 -2.25
N CYS A 163 6.18 -3.14 -0.96
CA CYS A 163 5.02 -3.37 -0.13
C CYS A 163 3.78 -2.61 -0.63
N CYS A 164 3.91 -1.38 -1.11
CA CYS A 164 2.80 -0.62 -1.71
C CYS A 164 2.26 -1.29 -2.98
N VAL A 165 3.14 -1.78 -3.86
CA VAL A 165 2.75 -2.60 -5.03
C VAL A 165 2.01 -3.86 -4.59
N GLY A 166 2.54 -4.58 -3.59
CA GLY A 166 1.90 -5.77 -3.02
C GLY A 166 0.50 -5.47 -2.48
N CYS A 167 0.33 -4.35 -1.78
CA CYS A 167 -0.97 -3.90 -1.27
C CYS A 167 -1.95 -3.64 -2.42
N ALA A 168 -1.51 -2.99 -3.51
CA ALA A 168 -2.37 -2.76 -4.67
C ALA A 168 -2.88 -4.08 -5.28
N VAL A 169 -2.02 -5.11 -5.39
CA VAL A 169 -2.41 -6.45 -5.86
C VAL A 169 -3.41 -7.12 -4.91
N LEU A 170 -3.19 -7.01 -3.59
CA LEU A 170 -4.10 -7.57 -2.58
C LEU A 170 -5.48 -6.88 -2.59
N PHE A 171 -5.53 -5.55 -2.76
CA PHE A 171 -6.80 -4.86 -2.94
C PHE A 171 -7.45 -5.19 -4.30
N ALA A 172 -6.68 -5.45 -5.35
CA ALA A 172 -7.21 -5.85 -6.66
C ALA A 172 -7.91 -7.21 -6.56
N THR A 173 -7.28 -8.17 -5.92
CA THR A 173 -7.88 -9.48 -5.66
C THR A 173 -9.15 -9.37 -4.81
N SER A 174 -9.16 -8.48 -3.81
CA SER A 174 -10.36 -8.21 -2.98
C SER A 174 -11.51 -7.60 -3.81
N CYS A 175 -11.20 -6.67 -4.71
CA CYS A 175 -12.16 -6.06 -5.63
C CYS A 175 -12.80 -7.06 -6.60
N ILE A 176 -12.11 -8.16 -6.93
CA ILE A 176 -12.65 -9.22 -7.79
C ILE A 176 -13.47 -10.23 -6.98
N VAL A 177 -12.99 -10.63 -5.80
CA VAL A 177 -13.62 -11.69 -5.00
C VAL A 177 -14.96 -11.25 -4.41
N LEU A 178 -15.06 -10.03 -3.88
CA LEU A 178 -16.26 -9.56 -3.18
C LEU A 178 -17.51 -9.40 -4.07
N PRO A 179 -17.46 -8.84 -5.30
CA PRO A 179 -18.62 -8.78 -6.19
C PRO A 179 -19.05 -10.17 -6.65
N VAL A 180 -18.10 -11.08 -6.86
CA VAL A 180 -18.39 -12.47 -7.24
C VAL A 180 -19.08 -13.22 -6.09
N LEU A 181 -18.63 -13.02 -4.85
CA LEU A 181 -19.28 -13.54 -3.65
C LEU A 181 -20.70 -12.98 -3.49
N TRP A 182 -20.87 -11.67 -3.71
CA TRP A 182 -22.18 -11.03 -3.67
C TRP A 182 -23.14 -11.59 -4.73
N TRP A 183 -22.67 -11.77 -5.97
CA TRP A 183 -23.47 -12.32 -7.05
C TRP A 183 -23.87 -13.77 -6.78
N LYS A 184 -22.95 -14.59 -6.26
CA LYS A 184 -23.23 -15.96 -5.83
C LYS A 184 -24.19 -16.02 -4.64
N ALA A 185 -24.03 -15.16 -3.65
CA ALA A 185 -24.93 -15.07 -2.49
C ALA A 185 -26.37 -14.72 -2.92
N ARG A 186 -26.54 -13.77 -3.85
CA ARG A 186 -27.86 -13.45 -4.41
C ARG A 186 -28.47 -14.60 -5.21
N ARG A 187 -27.68 -15.33 -5.99
CA ARG A 187 -28.16 -16.51 -6.74
C ARG A 187 -28.59 -17.64 -5.82
N ALA A 188 -27.84 -17.91 -4.75
CA ALA A 188 -28.19 -18.92 -3.76
C ALA A 188 -29.50 -18.56 -3.02
N GLY A 189 -29.68 -17.29 -2.63
CA GLY A 189 -30.94 -16.83 -2.03
C GLY A 189 -32.14 -16.96 -2.97
N ARG A 190 -31.98 -16.59 -4.25
CA ARG A 190 -33.03 -16.74 -5.29
C ARG A 190 -33.36 -18.20 -5.63
N ALA A 191 -32.39 -19.11 -5.53
CA ALA A 191 -32.61 -20.54 -5.74
C ALA A 191 -33.42 -21.17 -4.58
N SER A 192 -33.18 -20.74 -3.34
CA SER A 192 -33.95 -21.17 -2.18
C SER A 192 -35.41 -20.71 -2.25
N GLU A 193 -35.67 -19.52 -2.81
CA GLU A 193 -37.03 -18.98 -2.97
C GLU A 193 -37.84 -19.72 -4.05
N LYS A 194 -37.19 -20.20 -5.12
CA LYS A 194 -37.85 -20.96 -6.19
C LYS A 194 -38.10 -22.44 -5.88
N GLY A 195 -37.40 -23.01 -4.89
CA GLY A 195 -37.57 -24.42 -4.49
C GLY A 195 -38.61 -24.66 -3.39
N GLY A 196 -39.26 -23.60 -2.89
CA GLY A 196 -40.26 -23.65 -1.83
C GLY A 196 -41.68 -23.26 -2.26
N ALA A 197 -41.95 -23.25 -3.57
CA ALA A 197 -43.28 -23.00 -4.15
C ALA A 197 -43.82 -24.28 -4.80
#